data_AF-A0A928Q509-F1
#
_entry.id   AF-A0A928Q509-F1
#
_cell.length_a   1.000
_cell.length_b   1.000
_cell.length_c   1.000
_cell.angle_alpha   90.00
_cell.angle_beta   90.00
_cell.angle_gamma   90.00
#
_symmetry.space_group_name_H-M   'P 1'
#
loop_
_entity.id
_entity.type
_entity.pdbx_description
1 polymer ?
#
loop_
_entity_poly.entity_id
_entity_poly.type
_entity_poly.pdbx_seq_one_letter_code
_entity_poly.pdbx_strand_id
1 'polypeptide(L)'
;MNIKPIFKVSMKNMLRAALIYCIVIVCVFLCGIVLDRIVALETYDTAIIDLVNEHAEEGEKAYLGENNEIIIEYADGSKDITYPDGNCTYIDVDGDEYYYDNGNVVSGMETSAGIFLFVCGIVFYKEILWLGFANGISRKTVYLSTMLVGLATSVVLAVGLYLICGIFGLLLDYVSVFEQIYSVDWGVGYEFANGASKFTLNMLFDILSVFDAFLIGQIIGGVFYRANKAVKIIVAVGFPVTFTIILPSVIGYFSVVSREFEVFLTKVSKVIEGIATSPVYTVVTLFTLAVVMFFVTFFTYRKAPLKAND
;
A
#
# COMPACT_ATOMS: atom_id res chain seq x y z
N MET A 1 -48.68 -11.95 16.22
CA MET A 1 -47.39 -11.55 16.85
C MET A 1 -46.74 -10.52 15.92
N ASN A 2 -46.66 -9.26 16.36
CA ASN A 2 -46.33 -8.11 15.51
C ASN A 2 -44.82 -7.83 15.65
N ILE A 3 -44.02 -8.37 14.75
CA ILE A 3 -42.55 -8.23 14.77
C ILE A 3 -42.20 -6.88 14.15
N LYS A 4 -41.90 -5.89 15.00
CA LYS A 4 -41.32 -4.61 14.55
C LYS A 4 -39.86 -4.84 14.11
N PRO A 5 -39.42 -4.32 12.95
CA PRO A 5 -38.01 -4.39 12.55
C PRO A 5 -37.15 -3.44 13.41
N ILE A 6 -36.19 -4.00 14.13
CA ILE A 6 -35.32 -3.30 15.11
C ILE A 6 -34.08 -2.63 14.49
N PHE A 7 -33.74 -2.85 13.21
CA PHE A 7 -32.59 -2.19 12.59
C PHE A 7 -32.99 -1.28 11.44
N LYS A 8 -33.31 -0.02 11.77
CA LYS A 8 -33.40 1.08 10.81
C LYS A 8 -32.11 1.92 10.89
N VAL A 9 -30.95 1.27 10.79
CA VAL A 9 -29.70 1.98 10.53
C VAL A 9 -29.83 2.58 9.14
N SER A 10 -29.86 3.92 9.07
CA SER A 10 -30.03 4.64 7.81
C SER A 10 -28.97 4.20 6.82
N MET A 11 -29.38 3.58 5.71
CA MET A 11 -28.51 3.09 4.62
C MET A 11 -27.55 4.18 4.09
N LYS A 12 -27.89 5.47 4.27
CA LYS A 12 -26.99 6.60 3.97
C LYS A 12 -25.78 6.66 4.92
N ASN A 13 -25.94 6.31 6.19
CA ASN A 13 -24.89 6.37 7.20
C ASN A 13 -23.91 5.19 7.07
N MET A 14 -24.39 3.99 6.77
CA MET A 14 -23.51 2.85 6.46
C MET A 14 -22.73 3.06 5.16
N LEU A 15 -23.38 3.61 4.12
CA LEU A 15 -22.70 3.90 2.86
C LEU A 15 -21.67 5.02 3.03
N ARG A 16 -21.97 6.06 3.83
CA ARG A 16 -20.99 7.11 4.18
C ARG A 16 -19.84 6.57 5.00
N ALA A 17 -20.09 5.73 6.00
CA ALA A 17 -19.06 5.11 6.82
C ALA A 17 -18.16 4.19 5.97
N ALA A 18 -18.73 3.36 5.10
CA ALA A 18 -17.97 2.49 4.20
C ALA A 18 -17.20 3.27 3.12
N LEU A 19 -17.77 4.37 2.61
CA LEU A 19 -17.08 5.24 1.65
C LEU A 19 -15.93 6.01 2.33
N ILE A 20 -16.13 6.49 3.56
CA ILE A 20 -15.08 7.11 4.37
C ILE A 20 -14.02 6.08 4.73
N TYR A 21 -14.39 4.84 5.08
CA TYR A 21 -13.43 3.76 5.33
C TYR A 21 -12.66 3.36 4.07
N CYS A 22 -13.31 3.20 2.92
CA CYS A 22 -12.64 2.95 1.65
C CYS A 22 -11.75 4.12 1.24
N ILE A 23 -12.20 5.37 1.42
CA ILE A 23 -11.37 6.54 1.12
C ILE A 23 -10.19 6.59 2.09
N VAL A 24 -10.40 6.42 3.40
CA VAL A 24 -9.32 6.42 4.40
C VAL A 24 -8.35 5.28 4.16
N ILE A 25 -8.79 4.09 3.72
CA ILE A 25 -7.89 2.96 3.50
C ILE A 25 -7.22 3.00 2.12
N VAL A 26 -7.91 3.46 1.06
CA VAL A 26 -7.26 3.77 -0.22
C VAL A 26 -6.33 4.97 -0.07
N CYS A 27 -6.66 5.94 0.80
CA CYS A 27 -5.75 6.96 1.27
C CYS A 27 -4.61 6.31 2.03
N VAL A 28 -4.78 5.37 2.96
CA VAL A 28 -3.66 4.73 3.67
C VAL A 28 -2.81 3.87 2.74
N PHE A 29 -3.37 3.30 1.66
CA PHE A 29 -2.63 2.54 0.65
C PHE A 29 -1.83 3.46 -0.29
N LEU A 30 -2.46 4.51 -0.82
CA LEU A 30 -1.80 5.48 -1.71
C LEU A 30 -0.91 6.45 -0.94
N CYS A 31 -1.33 6.81 0.27
CA CYS A 31 -0.56 7.59 1.21
C CYS A 31 0.45 6.69 1.90
N GLY A 32 0.35 5.36 1.91
CA GLY A 32 1.45 4.45 2.31
C GLY A 32 2.63 4.57 1.35
N ILE A 33 2.35 4.67 0.04
CA ILE A 33 3.37 4.97 -0.99
C ILE A 33 3.96 6.39 -0.84
N VAL A 34 3.22 7.34 -0.25
CA VAL A 34 3.70 8.71 0.01
C VAL A 34 4.28 8.88 1.42
N LEU A 35 3.82 8.09 2.38
CA LEU A 35 4.29 7.99 3.76
C LEU A 35 5.59 7.19 3.78
N ASP A 36 5.85 6.27 2.85
CA ASP A 36 7.19 5.73 2.64
C ASP A 36 8.21 6.84 2.40
N ARG A 37 7.83 8.00 1.83
CA ARG A 37 8.74 9.16 1.71
C ARG A 37 8.78 10.06 2.94
N ILE A 38 7.72 10.12 3.75
CA ILE A 38 7.62 11.02 4.91
C ILE A 38 8.05 10.31 6.20
N VAL A 39 7.61 9.07 6.40
CA VAL A 39 8.13 8.15 7.41
C VAL A 39 9.58 7.84 7.08
N ALA A 40 10.02 7.59 5.84
CA ALA A 40 11.47 7.48 5.59
C ALA A 40 12.25 8.73 5.99
N LEU A 41 11.66 9.94 6.00
CA LEU A 41 12.32 11.17 6.49
C LEU A 41 12.32 11.28 8.02
N GLU A 42 11.22 10.95 8.71
CA GLU A 42 11.15 10.97 10.19
C GLU A 42 11.89 9.77 10.84
N THR A 43 11.90 8.63 10.15
CA THR A 43 12.69 7.44 10.53
C THR A 43 14.16 7.63 10.16
N TYR A 44 14.50 8.47 9.16
CA TYR A 44 15.89 8.86 8.89
C TYR A 44 16.48 9.57 10.11
N ASP A 45 15.78 10.56 10.66
CA ASP A 45 16.27 11.34 11.80
C ASP A 45 16.41 10.46 13.06
N THR A 46 15.48 9.53 13.29
CA THR A 46 15.55 8.63 14.46
C THR A 46 16.54 7.48 14.28
N ALA A 47 16.65 6.90 13.07
CA ALA A 47 17.66 5.89 12.77
C ALA A 47 19.07 6.48 12.77
N ILE A 48 19.27 7.72 12.33
CA ILE A 48 20.54 8.45 12.48
C ILE A 48 20.85 8.65 13.96
N ILE A 49 19.88 9.07 14.78
CA ILE A 49 20.09 9.25 16.22
C ILE A 49 20.46 7.92 16.89
N ASP A 50 19.83 6.81 16.53
CA ASP A 50 20.13 5.49 17.07
C ASP A 50 21.48 4.94 16.57
N LEU A 51 21.82 5.10 15.28
CA LEU A 51 23.16 4.82 14.71
C LEU A 51 24.26 5.65 15.40
N VAL A 52 23.98 6.93 15.65
CA VAL A 52 24.90 7.83 16.38
C VAL A 52 25.09 7.37 17.82
N ASN A 53 24.04 6.84 18.46
CA ASN A 53 24.13 6.33 19.83
C ASN A 53 24.82 4.96 19.91
N GLU A 54 24.59 4.07 18.94
CA GLU A 54 25.17 2.72 18.86
C GLU A 54 26.69 2.81 18.58
N HIS A 55 27.09 3.60 17.58
CA HIS A 55 28.51 3.81 17.25
C HIS A 55 29.27 4.65 18.30
N ALA A 56 28.57 5.49 19.08
CA ALA A 56 29.18 6.19 20.20
C ALA A 56 29.63 5.27 21.35
N GLU A 57 29.04 4.07 21.50
CA GLU A 57 29.48 3.09 22.49
C GLU A 57 30.78 2.37 22.08
N GLU A 58 31.10 2.32 20.78
CA GLU A 58 32.30 1.67 20.23
C GLU A 58 33.49 2.64 20.01
N GLY A 59 33.30 3.93 20.30
CA GLY A 59 34.32 4.98 20.13
C GLY A 59 34.36 5.59 18.73
N GLU A 60 33.34 5.30 17.92
CA GLU A 60 33.13 5.78 16.57
C GLU A 60 32.25 7.05 16.60
N LYS A 61 32.33 7.87 15.55
CA LYS A 61 31.58 9.13 15.46
C LYS A 61 30.71 9.13 14.22
N ALA A 62 29.40 9.05 14.40
CA ALA A 62 28.47 9.36 13.33
C ALA A 62 28.01 10.82 13.43
N TYR A 63 27.92 11.51 12.30
CA TYR A 63 27.38 12.87 12.22
C TYR A 63 26.80 13.15 10.83
N LEU A 64 25.89 14.12 10.79
CA LEU A 64 25.28 14.60 9.55
C LEU A 64 26.17 15.68 8.92
N GLY A 65 26.60 15.47 7.68
CA GLY A 65 27.36 16.45 6.90
C GLY A 65 26.49 17.59 6.36
N GLU A 66 27.14 18.63 5.84
CA GLU A 66 26.47 19.87 5.38
C GLU A 66 25.48 19.64 4.23
N ASN A 67 25.65 18.55 3.47
CA ASN A 67 24.79 18.19 2.35
C ASN A 67 23.74 17.13 2.70
N ASN A 68 23.45 16.93 3.98
CA ASN A 68 22.53 15.89 4.45
C ASN A 68 23.03 14.45 4.21
N GLU A 69 24.36 14.30 4.06
CA GLU A 69 25.06 13.01 4.01
C GLU A 69 25.29 12.47 5.43
N ILE A 70 25.17 11.17 5.62
CA ILE A 70 25.51 10.52 6.89
C ILE A 70 26.98 10.13 6.82
N ILE A 71 27.79 10.60 7.77
CA ILE A 71 29.21 10.28 7.84
C ILE A 71 29.45 9.48 9.12
N ILE A 72 29.96 8.26 8.98
CA ILE A 72 30.39 7.40 10.07
C ILE A 72 31.92 7.37 10.07
N GLU A 73 32.55 7.94 11.09
CA GLU A 73 34.02 7.91 11.27
C GLU A 73 34.37 6.83 12.29
N TYR A 74 35.09 5.81 11.83
CA TYR A 74 35.51 4.67 12.63
C TYR A 74 36.73 5.02 13.50
N ALA A 75 36.96 4.22 14.54
CA ALA A 75 38.06 4.44 15.48
C ALA A 75 39.46 4.35 14.84
N ASP A 76 39.58 3.68 13.68
CA ASP A 76 40.81 3.57 12.89
C ASP A 76 41.08 4.80 12.00
N GLY A 77 40.13 5.73 11.89
CA GLY A 77 40.23 6.94 11.07
C GLY A 77 39.62 6.81 9.67
N SER A 78 39.10 5.64 9.30
CA SER A 78 38.31 5.45 8.09
C SER A 78 36.91 6.07 8.21
N LYS A 79 36.25 6.33 7.07
CA LYS A 79 34.95 7.00 7.02
C LYS A 79 34.02 6.29 6.05
N ASP A 80 32.77 6.08 6.43
CA ASP A 80 31.69 5.74 5.50
C ASP A 80 30.79 6.95 5.29
N ILE A 81 30.53 7.32 4.04
CA ILE A 81 29.72 8.47 3.67
C ILE A 81 28.54 7.98 2.86
N THR A 82 27.34 8.06 3.43
CA THR A 82 26.08 7.79 2.73
C THR A 82 25.46 9.10 2.26
N TYR A 83 25.36 9.27 0.94
CA TYR A 83 24.75 10.44 0.32
C TYR A 83 23.22 10.36 0.29
N PRO A 84 22.51 11.51 0.15
CA PRO A 84 21.05 11.53 0.08
C PRO A 84 20.44 10.78 -1.12
N ASP A 85 21.23 10.56 -2.17
CA ASP A 85 20.83 9.77 -3.34
C ASP A 85 20.96 8.26 -3.11
N GLY A 86 21.44 7.86 -1.92
CA GLY A 86 21.65 6.47 -1.54
C GLY A 86 22.96 5.89 -2.04
N ASN A 87 23.90 6.68 -2.56
CA ASN A 87 25.25 6.19 -2.82
C ASN A 87 26.09 6.17 -1.54
N CYS A 88 26.97 5.18 -1.38
CA CYS A 88 27.90 5.10 -0.27
C CYS A 88 29.36 5.16 -0.75
N THR A 89 30.17 5.94 -0.06
CA THR A 89 31.61 6.01 -0.29
C THR A 89 32.34 5.71 1.01
N TYR A 90 33.15 4.66 0.98
CA TYR A 90 34.09 4.36 2.06
C TYR A 90 35.43 5.04 1.76
N ILE A 91 35.97 5.78 2.72
CA ILE A 91 37.27 6.42 2.68
C ILE A 91 38.17 5.71 3.69
N ASP A 92 39.22 5.05 3.21
CA ASP A 92 40.16 4.36 4.09
C ASP A 92 41.06 5.36 4.86
N VAL A 93 41.78 4.87 5.85
CA VAL A 93 42.75 5.62 6.68
C VAL A 93 43.82 6.31 5.82
N ASP A 94 44.15 5.72 4.67
CA ASP A 94 45.11 6.26 3.69
C ASP A 94 44.51 7.35 2.78
N GLY A 95 43.20 7.61 2.88
CA GLY A 95 42.48 8.62 2.11
C GLY A 95 42.03 8.15 0.72
N ASP A 96 42.13 6.84 0.44
CA ASP A 96 41.62 6.25 -0.79
C ASP A 96 40.10 6.08 -0.71
N GLU A 97 39.40 6.58 -1.73
CA GLU A 97 37.94 6.52 -1.84
C GLU A 97 37.48 5.27 -2.59
N TYR A 98 36.66 4.46 -1.96
CA TYR A 98 36.02 3.28 -2.50
C TYR A 98 34.52 3.53 -2.64
N TYR A 99 34.08 3.67 -3.89
CA TYR A 99 32.66 3.67 -4.22
C TYR A 99 32.13 2.23 -4.19
N TYR A 100 31.21 1.96 -3.28
CA TYR A 100 30.40 0.76 -3.34
C TYR A 100 29.00 1.20 -3.79
N ASP A 101 28.61 0.80 -5.01
CA ASP A 101 27.23 0.92 -5.48
C ASP A 101 26.35 0.23 -4.43
N ASN A 102 25.38 0.95 -3.87
CA ASN A 102 24.30 0.32 -3.11
C ASN A 102 23.55 -0.53 -4.13
N GLY A 103 24.03 -1.78 -4.30
CA GLY A 103 23.83 -2.57 -5.49
C GLY A 103 22.41 -2.44 -6.00
N ASN A 104 22.25 -2.13 -7.29
CA ASN A 104 20.94 -1.87 -7.92
C ASN A 104 19.86 -2.87 -7.48
N VAL A 105 19.11 -2.54 -6.42
CA VAL A 105 18.05 -3.40 -5.91
C VAL A 105 16.88 -3.29 -6.86
N VAL A 106 16.58 -4.39 -7.55
CA VAL A 106 15.41 -4.44 -8.43
C VAL A 106 14.20 -4.78 -7.57
N SER A 107 13.15 -3.95 -7.62
CA SER A 107 11.91 -4.18 -6.89
C SER A 107 10.66 -3.68 -7.63
N GLY A 108 9.47 -4.05 -7.14
CA GLY A 108 8.19 -3.50 -7.61
C GLY A 108 7.41 -4.37 -8.59
N MET A 109 7.79 -5.65 -8.78
CA MET A 109 7.04 -6.57 -9.63
C MET A 109 5.63 -6.84 -9.07
N GLU A 110 5.49 -6.94 -7.75
CA GLU A 110 4.21 -7.14 -7.06
C GLU A 110 3.29 -5.94 -7.28
N THR A 111 3.82 -4.71 -7.19
CA THR A 111 3.10 -3.46 -7.47
C THR A 111 2.58 -3.45 -8.91
N SER A 112 3.38 -3.90 -9.88
CA SER A 112 2.96 -3.97 -11.28
C SER A 112 1.79 -4.94 -11.50
N ALA A 113 1.80 -6.09 -10.82
CA ALA A 113 0.71 -7.07 -10.85
C ALA A 113 -0.57 -6.51 -10.20
N GLY A 114 -0.42 -5.77 -9.09
CA GLY A 114 -1.51 -5.05 -8.46
C GLY A 114 -2.15 -4.02 -9.41
N ILE A 115 -1.34 -3.20 -10.10
CA ILE A 115 -1.83 -2.24 -11.11
C ILE A 115 -2.56 -2.95 -12.25
N PHE A 116 -2.01 -4.07 -12.74
CA PHE A 116 -2.63 -4.84 -13.80
C PHE A 116 -4.03 -5.32 -13.40
N LEU A 117 -4.17 -5.99 -12.23
CA LEU A 117 -5.47 -6.48 -11.80
C LEU A 117 -6.44 -5.37 -11.39
N PHE A 118 -5.93 -4.23 -10.91
CA PHE A 118 -6.72 -3.02 -10.72
C PHE A 118 -7.36 -2.53 -12.04
N VAL A 119 -6.56 -2.41 -13.10
CA VAL A 119 -7.07 -2.01 -14.43
C VAL A 119 -8.06 -3.03 -14.97
N CYS A 120 -7.77 -4.33 -14.86
CA CYS A 120 -8.72 -5.39 -15.20
C CYS A 120 -10.04 -5.23 -14.43
N GLY A 121 -9.98 -4.92 -13.13
CA GLY A 121 -11.15 -4.66 -12.29
C GLY A 121 -12.03 -3.51 -12.84
N ILE A 122 -11.42 -2.42 -13.30
CA ILE A 122 -12.14 -1.28 -13.89
C ILE A 122 -12.83 -1.68 -15.19
N VAL A 123 -12.09 -2.31 -16.11
CA VAL A 123 -12.57 -2.63 -17.46
C VAL A 123 -13.67 -3.70 -17.42
N PHE A 124 -13.43 -4.76 -16.65
CA PHE A 124 -14.34 -5.91 -16.58
C PHE A 124 -15.71 -5.57 -15.99
N TYR A 125 -15.81 -4.54 -15.15
CA TYR A 125 -17.09 -4.15 -14.55
C TYR A 125 -18.18 -3.95 -15.62
N LYS A 126 -17.92 -3.13 -16.66
CA LYS A 126 -18.92 -2.83 -17.71
C LYS A 126 -19.14 -4.03 -18.62
N GLU A 127 -18.05 -4.61 -19.12
CA GLU A 127 -18.10 -5.63 -20.18
C GLU A 127 -18.76 -6.93 -19.70
N ILE A 128 -18.38 -7.40 -18.51
CA ILE A 128 -18.93 -8.64 -17.95
C ILE A 128 -20.41 -8.47 -17.58
N LEU A 129 -20.82 -7.28 -17.09
CA LEU A 129 -22.23 -6.99 -16.84
C LEU A 129 -23.06 -7.08 -18.12
N TRP A 130 -22.58 -6.52 -19.22
CA TRP A 130 -23.28 -6.52 -20.49
C TRP A 130 -23.38 -7.93 -21.08
N LEU A 131 -22.25 -8.65 -21.09
CA LEU A 131 -22.20 -10.02 -21.57
C LEU A 131 -23.11 -10.93 -20.73
N GLY A 132 -23.12 -10.76 -19.40
CA GLY A 132 -24.00 -11.49 -18.51
C GLY A 132 -25.48 -11.26 -18.85
N PHE A 133 -25.90 -10.01 -19.06
CA PHE A 133 -27.29 -9.71 -19.42
C PHE A 133 -27.68 -10.16 -20.81
N ALA A 134 -26.77 -10.07 -21.80
CA ALA A 134 -27.01 -10.58 -23.14
C ALA A 134 -27.28 -12.10 -23.12
N ASN A 135 -26.66 -12.83 -22.20
CA ASN A 135 -26.85 -14.27 -21.99
C ASN A 135 -27.95 -14.62 -20.97
N GLY A 136 -28.76 -13.65 -20.51
CA GLY A 136 -29.84 -13.90 -19.54
C GLY A 136 -29.37 -14.26 -18.13
N ILE A 137 -28.10 -14.04 -17.80
CA ILE A 137 -27.52 -14.35 -16.50
C ILE A 137 -27.93 -13.30 -15.46
N SER A 138 -28.29 -13.78 -14.26
CA SER A 138 -28.67 -12.91 -13.15
C SER A 138 -27.50 -12.06 -12.63
N ARG A 139 -27.78 -10.84 -12.15
CA ARG A 139 -26.77 -9.92 -11.57
C ARG A 139 -25.94 -10.56 -10.45
N LYS A 140 -26.59 -11.37 -9.63
CA LYS A 140 -25.94 -12.02 -8.48
C LYS A 140 -24.91 -13.05 -8.94
N THR A 141 -25.27 -13.82 -9.97
CA THR A 141 -24.39 -14.80 -10.59
C THR A 141 -23.21 -14.11 -11.25
N VAL A 142 -23.45 -13.06 -12.05
CA VAL A 142 -22.38 -12.28 -12.68
C VAL A 142 -21.40 -11.75 -11.63
N TYR A 143 -21.91 -11.09 -10.59
CA TYR A 143 -21.08 -10.57 -9.51
C TYR A 143 -20.24 -11.67 -8.83
N LEU A 144 -20.87 -12.78 -8.40
CA LEU A 144 -20.17 -13.84 -7.70
C LEU A 144 -19.10 -14.49 -8.60
N SER A 145 -19.43 -14.74 -9.87
CA SER A 145 -18.47 -15.26 -10.85
C SER A 145 -17.29 -14.29 -11.07
N THR A 146 -17.55 -12.98 -11.19
CA THR A 146 -16.47 -11.99 -11.32
C THR A 146 -15.56 -11.95 -10.09
N MET A 147 -16.11 -12.03 -8.88
CA MET A 147 -15.31 -12.06 -7.65
C MET A 147 -14.48 -13.34 -7.54
N LEU A 148 -15.06 -14.50 -7.87
CA LEU A 148 -14.35 -15.78 -7.86
C LEU A 148 -13.23 -15.84 -8.89
N VAL A 149 -13.48 -15.32 -10.10
CA VAL A 149 -12.43 -15.22 -11.13
C VAL A 149 -11.34 -14.26 -10.69
N GLY A 150 -11.68 -13.08 -10.15
CA GLY A 150 -10.69 -12.14 -9.62
C GLY A 150 -9.81 -12.75 -8.53
N LEU A 151 -10.41 -13.49 -7.58
CA LEU A 151 -9.68 -14.20 -6.53
C LEU A 151 -8.77 -15.29 -7.13
N ALA A 152 -9.30 -16.12 -8.04
CA ALA A 152 -8.51 -17.16 -8.69
C ALA A 152 -7.33 -16.59 -9.49
N THR A 153 -7.53 -15.50 -10.23
CA THR A 153 -6.46 -14.81 -10.95
C THR A 153 -5.43 -14.22 -9.99
N SER A 154 -5.85 -13.68 -8.84
CA SER A 154 -4.92 -13.17 -7.82
C SER A 154 -4.04 -14.28 -7.24
N VAL A 155 -4.61 -15.47 -6.99
CA VAL A 155 -3.84 -16.65 -6.56
C VAL A 155 -2.83 -17.07 -7.62
N VAL A 156 -3.25 -17.16 -8.89
CA VAL A 156 -2.34 -17.52 -9.99
C VAL A 156 -1.21 -16.51 -10.14
N LEU A 157 -1.52 -15.21 -10.05
CA LEU A 157 -0.52 -14.15 -10.14
C LEU A 157 0.45 -14.16 -8.96
N ALA A 158 -0.01 -14.36 -7.72
CA ALA A 158 0.86 -14.46 -6.56
C ALA A 158 1.84 -15.65 -6.68
N VAL A 159 1.37 -16.81 -7.13
CA VAL A 159 2.24 -17.96 -7.40
C VAL A 159 3.24 -17.64 -8.52
N GLY A 160 2.78 -16.98 -9.59
CA GLY A 160 3.65 -16.53 -10.69
C GLY A 160 4.72 -15.55 -10.24
N LEU A 161 4.35 -14.56 -9.42
CA LEU A 161 5.25 -13.58 -8.82
C LEU A 161 6.29 -14.29 -7.98
N TYR A 162 5.90 -15.21 -7.09
CA TYR A 162 6.86 -15.94 -6.26
C TYR A 162 7.90 -16.70 -7.10
N LEU A 163 7.46 -17.36 -8.18
CA LEU A 163 8.37 -18.07 -9.09
C LEU A 163 9.31 -17.11 -9.82
N ILE A 164 8.79 -15.99 -10.32
CA ILE A 164 9.58 -14.98 -11.03
C ILE A 164 10.58 -14.32 -10.07
N CYS A 165 10.14 -13.86 -8.91
CA CYS A 165 10.99 -13.28 -7.87
C CYS A 165 12.08 -14.25 -7.43
N GLY A 166 11.76 -15.54 -7.30
CA GLY A 166 12.76 -16.58 -7.00
C GLY A 166 13.82 -16.75 -8.10
N ILE A 167 13.43 -16.67 -9.37
CA ILE A 167 14.38 -16.70 -10.50
C ILE A 167 15.22 -15.41 -10.53
N PHE A 168 14.59 -14.26 -10.33
CA PHE A 168 15.26 -12.97 -10.33
C PHE A 168 16.24 -12.86 -9.16
N GLY A 169 15.88 -13.33 -7.97
CA GLY A 169 16.79 -13.40 -6.81
C GLY A 169 18.00 -14.32 -7.01
N LEU A 170 18.00 -15.22 -8.01
CA LEU A 170 19.19 -15.99 -8.39
C LEU A 170 20.10 -15.27 -9.40
N LEU A 171 19.56 -14.28 -10.12
CA LEU A 171 20.22 -13.60 -11.23
C LEU A 171 20.58 -12.13 -10.93
N LEU A 172 19.84 -11.50 -10.02
CA LEU A 172 19.86 -10.10 -9.65
C LEU A 172 19.57 -9.99 -8.13
N ASP A 173 20.05 -8.93 -7.48
CA ASP A 173 19.62 -8.59 -6.11
C ASP A 173 18.18 -8.05 -6.15
N TYR A 174 17.23 -8.98 -6.12
CA TYR A 174 15.81 -8.69 -6.05
C TYR A 174 15.32 -8.73 -4.61
N VAL A 175 14.64 -7.67 -4.18
CA VAL A 175 13.97 -7.61 -2.88
C VAL A 175 12.47 -7.41 -3.10
N SER A 176 11.67 -8.34 -2.59
CA SER A 176 10.20 -8.25 -2.70
C SER A 176 9.66 -7.06 -1.90
N VAL A 177 8.47 -6.55 -2.26
CA VAL A 177 7.80 -5.49 -1.48
C VAL A 177 7.56 -5.93 -0.04
N PHE A 178 7.22 -7.21 0.17
CA PHE A 178 7.07 -7.76 1.51
C PHE A 178 8.37 -7.70 2.31
N GLU A 179 9.50 -8.03 1.69
CA GLU A 179 10.80 -7.95 2.35
C GLU A 179 11.24 -6.52 2.59
N GLN A 180 10.96 -5.57 1.68
CA GLN A 180 11.23 -4.15 1.91
C GLN A 180 10.50 -3.61 3.16
N ILE A 181 9.28 -4.10 3.43
CA ILE A 181 8.50 -3.64 4.59
C ILE A 181 8.96 -4.29 5.90
N TYR A 182 9.37 -5.57 5.89
CA TYR A 182 9.58 -6.34 7.14
C TYR A 182 11.01 -6.86 7.36
N SER A 183 11.95 -6.59 6.46
CA SER A 183 13.33 -7.04 6.63
C SER A 183 14.04 -6.31 7.77
N VAL A 184 14.88 -7.06 8.48
CA VAL A 184 15.67 -6.55 9.61
C VAL A 184 16.69 -5.52 9.14
N ASP A 185 17.21 -5.70 7.93
CA ASP A 185 18.24 -4.84 7.32
C ASP A 185 17.77 -3.39 7.09
N TRP A 186 16.45 -3.12 7.17
CA TRP A 186 15.85 -1.79 6.95
C TRP A 186 15.26 -1.16 8.23
N GLY A 187 15.62 -1.67 9.43
CA GLY A 187 15.35 -0.99 10.71
C GLY A 187 13.95 -1.22 11.33
N VAL A 188 13.10 -2.06 10.73
CA VAL A 188 11.74 -2.39 11.24
C VAL A 188 11.61 -3.88 11.62
N GLY A 189 12.73 -4.61 11.61
CA GLY A 189 12.85 -6.05 11.53
C GLY A 189 11.85 -6.91 12.32
N TYR A 190 11.00 -7.64 11.59
CA TYR A 190 10.21 -8.71 12.18
C TYR A 190 10.95 -10.04 12.10
N GLU A 191 11.32 -10.61 13.24
CA GLU A 191 11.94 -11.94 13.28
C GLU A 191 10.91 -13.03 12.97
N PHE A 192 11.10 -13.68 11.82
CA PHE A 192 10.27 -14.82 11.43
C PHE A 192 10.72 -16.08 12.17
N ALA A 193 9.79 -16.75 12.85
CA ALA A 193 10.06 -17.97 13.60
C ALA A 193 10.65 -19.11 12.73
N ASN A 194 10.33 -19.14 11.44
CA ASN A 194 10.93 -20.04 10.45
C ASN A 194 10.67 -19.56 9.01
N GLY A 195 11.44 -20.08 8.05
CA GLY A 195 11.26 -19.75 6.62
C GLY A 195 9.86 -20.09 6.06
N ALA A 196 9.20 -21.11 6.62
CA ALA A 196 7.83 -21.48 6.22
C ALA A 196 6.79 -20.41 6.61
N SER A 197 6.96 -19.77 7.76
CA SER A 197 6.09 -18.67 8.21
C SER A 197 6.27 -17.42 7.36
N LYS A 198 7.53 -17.08 7.02
CA LYS A 198 7.86 -16.00 6.06
C LYS A 198 7.20 -16.26 4.72
N PHE A 199 7.37 -17.46 4.16
CA PHE A 199 6.76 -17.86 2.90
C PHE A 199 5.23 -17.73 2.92
N THR A 200 4.58 -18.26 3.97
CA THR A 200 3.12 -18.27 4.07
C THR A 200 2.55 -16.85 4.18
N LEU A 201 3.18 -16.01 5.00
CA LEU A 201 2.74 -14.62 5.18
C LEU A 201 2.97 -13.78 3.92
N ASN A 202 4.11 -13.96 3.24
CA ASN A 202 4.39 -13.30 1.98
C ASN A 202 3.36 -13.68 0.90
N MET A 203 3.10 -14.98 0.74
CA MET A 203 2.11 -15.44 -0.25
C MET A 203 0.69 -14.94 0.06
N LEU A 204 0.30 -14.88 1.34
CA LEU A 204 -0.99 -14.31 1.73
C LEU A 204 -1.06 -12.79 1.48
N PHE A 205 0.04 -12.08 1.74
CA PHE A 205 0.15 -10.65 1.46
C PHE A 205 -0.02 -10.37 -0.04
N ASP A 206 0.66 -11.11 -0.92
CA ASP A 206 0.55 -10.94 -2.37
C ASP A 206 -0.86 -11.25 -2.89
N ILE A 207 -1.46 -12.37 -2.45
CA ILE A 207 -2.81 -12.74 -2.87
C ILE A 207 -3.81 -11.65 -2.47
N LEU A 208 -3.75 -11.18 -1.22
CA LEU A 208 -4.72 -10.22 -0.71
C LEU A 208 -4.51 -8.82 -1.30
N SER A 209 -3.26 -8.35 -1.41
CA SER A 209 -2.95 -7.03 -1.97
C SER A 209 -3.40 -6.91 -3.43
N VAL A 210 -3.12 -7.93 -4.24
CA VAL A 210 -3.51 -7.96 -5.65
C VAL A 210 -5.04 -8.12 -5.79
N PHE A 211 -5.68 -8.92 -4.93
CA PHE A 211 -7.14 -9.05 -4.92
C PHE A 211 -7.84 -7.76 -4.47
N ASP A 212 -7.32 -7.07 -3.47
CA ASP A 212 -7.80 -5.76 -3.04
C ASP A 212 -7.67 -4.74 -4.18
N ALA A 213 -6.56 -4.74 -4.90
CA ALA A 213 -6.38 -3.89 -6.09
C ALA A 213 -7.48 -4.15 -7.13
N PHE A 214 -7.80 -5.41 -7.40
CA PHE A 214 -8.93 -5.78 -8.27
C PHE A 214 -10.28 -5.27 -7.72
N LEU A 215 -10.55 -5.42 -6.42
CA LEU A 215 -11.79 -4.95 -5.79
C LEU A 215 -11.92 -3.43 -5.85
N ILE A 216 -10.84 -2.69 -5.59
CA ILE A 216 -10.81 -1.23 -5.77
C ILE A 216 -11.14 -0.88 -7.22
N GLY A 217 -10.52 -1.58 -8.18
CA GLY A 217 -10.80 -1.43 -9.60
C GLY A 217 -12.29 -1.63 -9.93
N GLN A 218 -12.93 -2.66 -9.36
CA GLN A 218 -14.36 -2.93 -9.53
C GLN A 218 -15.25 -1.85 -8.90
N ILE A 219 -14.89 -1.31 -7.74
CA ILE A 219 -15.61 -0.20 -7.11
C ILE A 219 -15.53 1.04 -8.00
N ILE A 220 -14.33 1.40 -8.45
CA ILE A 220 -14.10 2.53 -9.34
C ILE A 220 -14.85 2.33 -10.65
N GLY A 221 -14.69 1.18 -11.31
CA GLY A 221 -15.42 0.82 -12.53
C GLY A 221 -16.94 0.97 -12.36
N GLY A 222 -17.48 0.54 -11.22
CA GLY A 222 -18.90 0.69 -10.89
C GLY A 222 -19.36 2.12 -10.64
N VAL A 223 -18.54 2.95 -9.99
CA VAL A 223 -18.81 4.39 -9.81
C VAL A 223 -18.78 5.11 -11.16
N PHE A 224 -17.73 4.89 -11.96
CA PHE A 224 -17.56 5.49 -13.28
C PHE A 224 -18.63 5.03 -14.26
N TYR A 225 -19.11 3.80 -14.17
CA TYR A 225 -20.22 3.32 -14.99
C TYR A 225 -21.50 4.15 -14.78
N ARG A 226 -21.74 4.59 -13.53
CA ARG A 226 -22.92 5.39 -13.18
C ARG A 226 -22.73 6.88 -13.43
N ALA A 227 -21.51 7.38 -13.24
CA ALA A 227 -21.17 8.79 -13.40
C ALA A 227 -21.53 9.35 -14.78
N ASN A 228 -21.94 10.61 -14.81
CA ASN A 228 -22.05 11.39 -16.06
C ASN A 228 -20.65 11.87 -16.51
N LYS A 229 -20.54 12.38 -17.73
CA LYS A 229 -19.24 12.80 -18.30
C LYS A 229 -18.51 13.82 -17.42
N ALA A 230 -19.24 14.77 -16.83
CA ALA A 230 -18.68 15.78 -15.93
C ALA A 230 -18.08 15.16 -14.66
N VAL A 231 -18.79 14.27 -13.97
CA VAL A 231 -18.29 13.61 -12.75
C VAL A 231 -17.05 12.76 -13.04
N LYS A 232 -16.97 12.12 -14.21
CA LYS A 232 -15.76 11.36 -14.58
C LYS A 232 -14.52 12.26 -14.66
N ILE A 233 -14.66 13.43 -15.28
CA ILE A 233 -13.57 14.40 -15.43
C ILE A 233 -13.19 14.98 -14.06
N ILE A 234 -14.19 15.37 -13.27
CA ILE A 234 -13.97 15.92 -11.92
C ILE A 234 -13.28 14.90 -11.03
N VAL A 235 -13.67 13.63 -11.06
CA VAL A 235 -13.00 12.59 -10.24
C VAL A 235 -11.60 12.30 -10.76
N ALA A 236 -11.40 12.22 -12.08
CA ALA A 236 -10.09 11.94 -12.66
C ALA A 236 -9.04 13.03 -12.38
N VAL A 237 -9.44 14.30 -12.42
CA VAL A 237 -8.55 15.45 -12.14
C VAL A 237 -8.52 15.79 -10.66
N GLY A 238 -9.70 15.75 -10.01
CA GLY A 238 -9.86 16.09 -8.61
C GLY A 238 -9.18 15.10 -7.68
N PHE A 239 -9.06 13.82 -8.06
CA PHE A 239 -8.37 12.83 -7.24
C PHE A 239 -6.88 13.17 -7.08
N PRO A 240 -6.05 13.29 -8.14
CA PRO A 240 -4.65 13.74 -8.00
C PRO A 240 -4.50 15.02 -7.20
N VAL A 241 -5.26 16.07 -7.53
CA VAL A 241 -5.19 17.39 -6.86
C VAL A 241 -5.55 17.29 -5.37
N THR A 242 -6.54 16.46 -5.03
CA THR A 242 -6.94 16.28 -3.63
C THR A 242 -5.82 15.64 -2.83
N PHE A 243 -5.15 14.63 -3.38
CA PHE A 243 -4.10 13.91 -2.66
C PHE A 243 -2.77 14.65 -2.63
N THR A 244 -2.40 15.37 -3.68
CA THR A 244 -1.09 16.04 -3.76
C THR A 244 -1.08 17.43 -3.16
N ILE A 245 -2.20 18.16 -3.18
CA ILE A 245 -2.25 19.56 -2.75
C ILE A 245 -3.18 19.74 -1.55
N ILE A 246 -4.44 19.31 -1.68
CA ILE A 246 -5.47 19.65 -0.70
C ILE A 246 -5.25 18.90 0.62
N LEU A 247 -5.01 17.59 0.55
CA LEU A 247 -4.89 16.74 1.73
C LEU A 247 -3.70 17.15 2.62
N PRO A 248 -2.47 17.36 2.11
CA PRO A 248 -1.38 17.88 2.92
C PRO A 248 -1.69 19.25 3.54
N SER A 249 -2.33 20.13 2.77
CA SER A 249 -2.70 21.47 3.25
C SER A 249 -3.73 21.43 4.38
N VAL A 250 -4.72 20.54 4.27
CA VAL A 250 -5.75 20.33 5.29
C VAL A 250 -5.13 19.70 6.54
N ILE A 251 -4.25 18.72 6.39
CA ILE A 251 -3.56 18.10 7.52
C ILE A 251 -2.74 19.14 8.29
N GLY A 252 -1.93 19.94 7.59
CA GLY A 252 -1.11 20.98 8.22
C GLY A 252 -1.92 22.10 8.88
N TYR A 253 -3.09 22.47 8.32
CA TYR A 253 -3.93 23.52 8.90
C TYR A 253 -4.78 23.03 10.08
N PHE A 254 -5.39 21.84 9.99
CA PHE A 254 -6.31 21.33 11.02
C PHE A 254 -5.62 20.62 12.19
N SER A 255 -4.39 20.12 12.01
CA SER A 255 -3.58 19.58 13.12
C SER A 255 -3.32 20.64 14.20
N VAL A 256 -3.24 21.92 13.81
CA VAL A 256 -3.02 23.05 14.71
C VAL A 256 -4.33 23.51 15.39
N VAL A 257 -5.48 23.29 14.74
CA VAL A 257 -6.74 23.96 15.13
C VAL A 257 -7.72 23.04 15.86
N SER A 258 -7.66 21.71 15.65
CA SER A 258 -8.69 20.80 16.18
C SER A 258 -8.13 19.53 16.83
N ARG A 259 -8.31 19.45 18.16
CA ARG A 259 -7.95 18.30 18.98
C ARG A 259 -8.64 17.00 18.56
N GLU A 260 -9.86 17.08 18.00
CA GLU A 260 -10.56 15.89 17.49
C GLU A 260 -9.90 15.32 16.23
N PHE A 261 -9.36 16.18 15.37
CA PHE A 261 -8.67 15.78 14.16
C PHE A 261 -7.29 15.19 14.48
N GLU A 262 -6.59 15.76 15.45
CA GLU A 262 -5.34 15.21 16.00
C GLU A 262 -5.57 13.78 16.54
N VAL A 263 -6.60 13.56 17.36
CA VAL A 263 -6.96 12.22 17.87
C VAL A 263 -7.29 11.25 16.75
N PHE A 264 -7.93 11.71 15.67
CA PHE A 264 -8.15 10.88 14.49
C PHE A 264 -6.84 10.51 13.79
N LEU A 265 -5.95 11.48 13.56
CA LEU A 265 -4.64 11.25 12.95
C LEU A 265 -3.79 10.28 13.79
N THR A 266 -3.78 10.42 15.12
CA THR A 266 -3.07 9.48 16.01
C THR A 266 -3.63 8.06 15.92
N LYS A 267 -4.95 7.90 15.69
CA LYS A 267 -5.53 6.57 15.49
C LYS A 267 -5.11 5.98 14.14
N VAL A 268 -5.04 6.81 13.10
CA VAL A 268 -4.57 6.38 11.77
C VAL A 268 -3.09 6.01 11.82
N SER A 269 -2.25 6.83 12.48
CA SER A 269 -0.82 6.55 12.61
C SER A 269 -0.56 5.24 13.36
N LYS A 270 -1.32 4.94 14.42
CA LYS A 270 -1.22 3.65 15.13
C LYS A 270 -1.59 2.44 14.27
N VAL A 271 -2.52 2.60 13.33
CA VAL A 271 -2.85 1.52 12.38
C VAL A 271 -1.71 1.34 11.39
N ILE A 272 -1.11 2.43 10.90
CA ILE A 272 0.04 2.40 9.99
C ILE A 272 1.25 1.78 10.69
N GLU A 273 1.53 2.19 11.92
CA GLU A 273 2.58 1.60 12.77
C GLU A 273 2.35 0.10 12.95
N GLY A 274 1.13 -0.32 13.29
CA GLY A 274 0.80 -1.75 13.39
C GLY A 274 1.02 -2.54 12.09
N ILE A 275 0.76 -1.92 10.93
CA ILE A 275 1.03 -2.50 9.60
C ILE A 275 2.55 -2.63 9.38
N ALA A 276 3.33 -1.61 9.72
CA ALA A 276 4.78 -1.63 9.57
C ALA A 276 5.45 -2.64 10.51
N THR A 277 4.98 -2.77 11.75
CA THR A 277 5.64 -3.61 12.77
C THR A 277 5.36 -5.11 12.61
N SER A 278 4.20 -5.50 12.07
CA SER A 278 3.82 -6.92 12.04
C SER A 278 3.20 -7.37 10.72
N PRO A 279 3.80 -8.36 10.03
CA PRO A 279 3.23 -8.92 8.79
C PRO A 279 1.88 -9.61 9.03
N VAL A 280 1.66 -10.15 10.24
CA VAL A 280 0.37 -10.76 10.61
C VAL A 280 -0.73 -9.71 10.69
N TYR A 281 -0.43 -8.56 11.30
CA TYR A 281 -1.39 -7.45 11.40
C TYR A 281 -1.77 -6.92 10.01
N THR A 282 -0.80 -6.86 9.10
CA THR A 282 -1.02 -6.44 7.72
C THR A 282 -1.91 -7.41 6.96
N VAL A 283 -1.64 -8.71 7.02
CA VAL A 283 -2.48 -9.74 6.38
C VAL A 283 -3.92 -9.68 6.93
N VAL A 284 -4.10 -9.52 8.24
CA VAL A 284 -5.44 -9.37 8.85
C VAL A 284 -6.14 -8.11 8.37
N THR A 285 -5.40 -7.00 8.23
CA THR A 285 -5.94 -5.72 7.76
C THR A 285 -6.36 -5.80 6.30
N LEU A 286 -5.53 -6.38 5.42
CA LEU A 286 -5.85 -6.63 4.01
C LEU A 286 -7.06 -7.57 3.88
N PHE A 287 -7.11 -8.65 4.65
CA PHE A 287 -8.26 -9.54 4.64
C PHE A 287 -9.55 -8.82 5.05
N THR A 288 -9.48 -8.01 6.10
CA THR A 288 -10.62 -7.20 6.56
C THR A 288 -11.05 -6.21 5.49
N LEU A 289 -10.09 -5.59 4.80
CA LEU A 289 -10.33 -4.68 3.69
C LEU A 289 -11.04 -5.38 2.53
N ALA A 290 -10.54 -6.54 2.11
CA ALA A 290 -11.12 -7.35 1.05
C ALA A 290 -12.59 -7.70 1.35
N VAL A 291 -12.89 -8.10 2.59
CA VAL A 291 -14.26 -8.38 3.02
C VAL A 291 -15.15 -7.14 2.90
N VAL A 292 -14.69 -5.99 3.39
CA VAL A 292 -15.46 -4.72 3.30
C VAL A 292 -15.67 -4.33 1.84
N MET A 293 -14.62 -4.34 1.03
CA MET A 293 -14.68 -3.97 -0.38
C MET A 293 -15.55 -4.93 -1.21
N PHE A 294 -15.51 -6.23 -0.92
CA PHE A 294 -16.40 -7.21 -1.52
C PHE A 294 -17.87 -6.78 -1.32
N PHE A 295 -18.27 -6.48 -0.09
CA PHE A 295 -19.64 -6.01 0.20
C PHE A 295 -19.97 -4.67 -0.47
N VAL A 296 -19.03 -3.72 -0.51
CA VAL A 296 -19.22 -2.44 -1.20
C VAL A 296 -19.47 -2.67 -2.70
N THR A 297 -18.68 -3.54 -3.34
CA THR A 297 -18.83 -3.91 -4.75
C THR A 297 -20.17 -4.62 -5.02
N PHE A 298 -20.70 -5.40 -4.09
CA PHE A 298 -22.04 -5.97 -4.24
C PHE A 298 -23.12 -4.88 -4.44
N PHE A 299 -23.00 -3.76 -3.72
CA PHE A 299 -23.91 -2.62 -3.90
C PHE A 299 -23.69 -1.88 -5.22
N THR A 300 -22.48 -1.92 -5.80
CA THR A 300 -22.22 -1.38 -7.14
C THR A 300 -22.94 -2.21 -8.21
N TYR A 301 -22.90 -3.54 -8.12
CA TYR A 301 -23.62 -4.42 -9.05
C TYR A 301 -25.14 -4.33 -8.93
N ARG A 302 -25.67 -4.29 -7.70
CA ARG A 302 -27.14 -4.33 -7.47
C ARG A 302 -27.88 -3.16 -8.13
N LYS A 303 -27.32 -1.94 -8.07
CA LYS A 303 -27.98 -0.72 -8.54
C LYS A 303 -27.47 -0.24 -9.91
N ALA A 304 -26.81 -1.08 -10.70
CA ALA A 304 -26.33 -0.70 -12.03
C ALA A 304 -27.52 -0.48 -13.00
N PRO A 305 -27.71 0.73 -13.58
CA PRO A 305 -28.71 0.96 -14.61
C PRO A 305 -28.22 0.38 -15.94
N LEU A 306 -29.12 -0.22 -16.73
CA LEU A 306 -28.81 -0.58 -18.11
C LEU A 306 -28.81 0.71 -18.94
N LYS A 307 -27.64 1.30 -19.18
CA LYS A 307 -27.51 2.38 -20.16
C LYS A 307 -27.39 1.73 -21.54
N ALA A 308 -28.30 2.04 -22.46
CA ALA A 308 -28.07 1.77 -23.88
C ALA A 308 -26.83 2.59 -24.32
N ASN A 309 -25.97 2.01 -25.16
CA ASN A 309 -24.94 2.80 -25.82
C ASN A 309 -25.66 3.56 -26.94
N ASP A 310 -25.97 4.83 -26.70
CA ASP A 310 -26.25 5.81 -27.76
C ASP A 310 -24.91 6.44 -28.22
#